data_AF-A0A3B1CX99-F1
#
_entry.id   AF-A0A3B1CX99-F1
#
_cell.length_a   1.000
_cell.length_b   1.000
_cell.length_c   1.000
_cell.angle_alpha   90.00
_cell.angle_beta   90.00
_cell.angle_gamma   90.00
#
_symmetry.space_group_name_H-M   'P 1'
#
loop_
_entity.id
_entity.type
_entity.pdbx_description
1 polymer ?
#
loop_
_entity_poly.entity_id
_entity_poly.type
_entity_poly.pdbx_seq_one_letter_code
_entity_poly.pdbx_strand_id
1 'polypeptide(L)'
;MAIFFSALLITPPLGAQGNTPLPSACIASLQNPKLKNIDCILKFDLDKRTQKSMQANTAGLIRNAACATKISVARKMIVAALRDGKTMQVPRQQVQCNIFAFGKPVLTKFYMAPTIHFSKGKAIQTKPGMSDVVGIPEILAKLLADWVNSSEVIEAAMLNEVNRSLEYIRPLPLKK
;
A
#
# COMPACT_ATOMS: atom_id res chain seq x y z
N MET A 1 19.24 -31.16 42.14
CA MET A 1 19.82 -30.81 40.82
C MET A 1 18.66 -30.33 39.95
N ALA A 2 18.44 -29.02 39.86
CA ALA A 2 17.30 -28.44 39.15
C ALA A 2 17.82 -27.72 37.89
N ILE A 3 17.29 -28.14 36.75
CA ILE A 3 17.63 -27.66 35.41
C ILE A 3 16.77 -26.42 35.13
N PHE A 4 17.40 -25.26 34.92
CA PHE A 4 16.72 -24.05 34.45
C PHE A 4 16.73 -24.03 32.90
N PHE A 5 15.57 -24.28 32.30
CA PHE A 5 15.33 -24.04 30.87
C PHE A 5 15.02 -22.54 30.67
N SER A 6 16.02 -21.77 30.23
CA SER A 6 15.81 -20.41 29.75
C SER A 6 15.19 -20.45 28.34
N ALA A 7 13.89 -20.19 28.25
CA ALA A 7 13.22 -19.97 26.98
C ALA A 7 13.61 -18.58 26.43
N LEU A 8 14.51 -18.54 25.45
CA LEU A 8 14.68 -17.37 24.59
C LEU A 8 13.40 -17.17 23.76
N LEU A 9 12.67 -16.10 24.04
CA LEU A 9 11.62 -15.61 23.14
C LEU A 9 12.30 -15.12 21.86
N ILE A 10 12.22 -15.94 20.82
CA ILE A 10 12.62 -15.57 19.46
C ILE A 10 11.61 -14.54 18.96
N THR A 11 11.94 -13.26 19.05
CA THR A 11 11.25 -12.22 18.28
C THR A 11 11.50 -12.49 16.79
N PRO A 12 10.46 -12.64 15.94
CA PRO A 12 10.69 -12.73 14.51
C PRO A 12 11.34 -11.43 14.02
N PRO A 13 12.33 -11.50 13.13
CA PRO A 13 12.95 -10.30 12.58
C PRO A 13 11.91 -9.51 11.79
N LEU A 14 11.72 -8.23 12.14
CA LEU A 14 11.09 -7.24 11.28
C LEU A 14 11.98 -7.08 10.05
N GLY A 15 11.67 -7.80 8.99
CA GLY A 15 12.43 -7.78 7.76
C GLY A 15 11.57 -8.27 6.61
N ALA A 16 11.60 -7.48 5.53
CA ALA A 16 11.01 -7.74 4.23
C ALA A 16 9.49 -7.46 4.11
N GLN A 17 9.16 -6.30 3.56
CA GLN A 17 8.26 -6.32 2.42
C GLN A 17 9.01 -6.74 1.16
N GLY A 18 9.44 -8.00 1.17
CA GLY A 18 9.50 -8.77 -0.04
C GLY A 18 8.22 -9.58 -0.05
N ASN A 19 7.25 -9.21 -0.88
CA ASN A 19 6.08 -10.05 -1.16
C ASN A 19 5.25 -10.47 0.06
N THR A 20 4.84 -9.56 0.96
CA THR A 20 3.80 -9.94 1.93
C THR A 20 2.55 -10.35 1.13
N PRO A 21 2.06 -11.59 1.25
CA PRO A 21 0.87 -12.02 0.54
C PRO A 21 -0.31 -11.15 0.99
N LEU A 22 -1.22 -10.85 0.06
CA LEU A 22 -2.48 -10.21 0.42
C LEU A 22 -3.16 -11.04 1.52
N PRO A 23 -3.76 -10.40 2.54
CA PRO A 23 -4.52 -11.13 3.54
C PRO A 23 -5.60 -12.00 2.88
N SER A 24 -5.81 -13.21 3.38
CA SER A 24 -6.76 -14.18 2.81
C SER A 24 -8.18 -13.60 2.65
N ALA A 25 -8.61 -12.76 3.59
CA ALA A 25 -9.89 -12.05 3.51
C ALA A 25 -9.96 -11.06 2.33
N CYS A 26 -8.85 -10.40 1.98
CA CYS A 26 -8.77 -9.53 0.82
C CYS A 26 -8.83 -10.36 -0.47
N ILE A 27 -8.10 -11.49 -0.54
CA ILE A 27 -8.16 -12.40 -1.69
C ILE A 27 -9.58 -12.92 -1.90
N ALA A 28 -10.26 -13.37 -0.83
CA ALA A 28 -11.65 -13.83 -0.90
C ALA A 28 -12.59 -12.73 -1.41
N SER A 29 -12.38 -11.48 -0.98
CA SER A 29 -13.15 -10.33 -1.46
C SER A 29 -12.90 -10.03 -2.93
N LEU A 30 -11.65 -10.15 -3.40
CA LEU A 30 -11.26 -9.99 -4.81
C LEU A 30 -11.86 -11.09 -5.70
N GLN A 31 -11.88 -12.33 -5.22
CA GLN A 31 -12.39 -13.50 -5.96
C GLN A 31 -13.91 -13.60 -6.00
N ASN A 32 -14.64 -13.00 -5.06
CA ASN A 32 -16.10 -13.09 -5.03
C ASN A 32 -16.76 -12.08 -5.99
N PRO A 33 -17.31 -12.51 -7.15
CA PRO A 33 -17.89 -11.60 -8.14
C PRO A 33 -19.22 -10.97 -7.70
N LYS A 34 -19.87 -11.51 -6.65
CA LYS A 34 -21.16 -11.02 -6.15
C LYS A 34 -21.02 -9.77 -5.28
N LEU A 35 -19.82 -9.47 -4.79
CA LEU A 35 -19.58 -8.30 -3.94
C LEU A 35 -19.58 -7.01 -4.78
N LYS A 36 -20.37 -6.02 -4.34
CA LYS A 36 -20.42 -4.69 -4.94
C LYS A 36 -19.12 -3.91 -4.71
N ASN A 37 -18.54 -4.05 -3.52
CA ASN A 37 -17.27 -3.45 -3.12
C ASN A 37 -16.24 -4.53 -2.84
N ILE A 38 -14.98 -4.20 -3.12
CA ILE A 38 -13.81 -4.94 -2.67
C ILE A 38 -13.30 -4.20 -1.45
N ASP A 39 -13.50 -4.82 -0.29
CA ASP A 39 -13.06 -4.33 1.01
C ASP A 39 -11.82 -5.10 1.45
N CYS A 40 -10.72 -4.40 1.68
CA CYS A 40 -9.45 -5.00 2.08
C CYS A 40 -8.83 -4.20 3.22
N ILE A 41 -8.39 -4.90 4.27
CA ILE A 41 -7.52 -4.31 5.29
C ILE A 41 -6.10 -4.67 4.91
N LEU A 42 -5.29 -3.67 4.61
CA LEU A 42 -3.88 -3.86 4.31
C LEU A 42 -3.04 -3.38 5.49
N LYS A 43 -2.00 -4.15 5.80
CA LYS A 43 -0.91 -3.76 6.69
C LYS A 43 0.39 -3.94 5.95
N PHE A 44 1.26 -2.93 6.00
CA PHE A 44 2.50 -2.95 5.24
C PHE A 44 3.62 -2.17 5.91
N ASP A 45 4.84 -2.68 5.79
CA ASP A 45 6.06 -2.01 6.19
C ASP A 45 6.82 -1.57 4.94
N LEU A 46 7.63 -0.53 4.99
CA LEU A 46 8.45 -0.21 3.81
C LEU A 46 9.56 -1.27 3.65
N ASP A 47 9.79 -1.74 2.42
CA ASP A 47 10.93 -2.60 2.12
C ASP A 47 12.26 -1.81 2.15
N LYS A 48 13.41 -2.50 2.13
CA LYS A 48 14.72 -1.83 2.22
C LYS A 48 14.97 -0.83 1.09
N ARG A 49 14.46 -1.08 -0.12
CA ARG A 49 14.64 -0.20 -1.28
C ARG A 49 13.82 1.08 -1.10
N THR A 50 12.59 0.93 -0.67
CA THR A 50 11.63 2.00 -0.42
C THR A 50 12.05 2.84 0.79
N GLN A 51 12.53 2.21 1.86
CA GLN A 51 13.14 2.89 3.01
C GLN A 51 14.34 3.75 2.58
N LYS A 52 15.26 3.20 1.77
CA LYS A 52 16.41 3.96 1.25
C LYS A 52 15.96 5.14 0.40
N SER A 53 14.97 4.95 -0.49
CA SER A 53 14.41 6.05 -1.29
C SER A 53 13.82 7.13 -0.39
N MET A 54 13.03 6.76 0.61
CA MET A 54 12.44 7.70 1.57
C MET A 54 13.51 8.48 2.34
N GLN A 55 14.52 7.78 2.87
CA GLN A 55 15.60 8.42 3.60
C GLN A 55 16.36 9.42 2.72
N ALA A 56 16.67 9.06 1.48
CA ALA A 56 17.33 9.96 0.54
C ALA A 56 16.49 11.22 0.26
N ASN A 57 15.19 11.06 0.00
CA ASN A 57 14.29 12.17 -0.35
C ASN A 57 13.85 13.03 0.85
N THR A 58 14.06 12.55 2.07
CA THR A 58 13.72 13.27 3.30
C THR A 58 14.96 13.70 4.08
N ALA A 59 16.14 13.70 3.45
CA ALA A 59 17.44 14.01 4.10
C ALA A 59 17.71 13.20 5.38
N GLY A 60 17.21 11.96 5.43
CA GLY A 60 17.31 11.05 6.58
C GLY A 60 16.39 11.39 7.75
N LEU A 61 15.54 12.41 7.62
CA LEU A 61 14.60 12.82 8.67
C LEU A 61 13.52 11.77 8.90
N ILE A 62 13.10 11.05 7.85
CA ILE A 62 12.17 9.93 7.92
C ILE A 62 12.89 8.65 7.56
N ARG A 63 12.90 7.68 8.48
CA ARG A 63 13.71 6.46 8.38
C ARG A 63 12.92 5.23 7.97
N ASN A 64 11.71 5.08 8.50
CA ASN A 64 10.82 3.97 8.19
C ASN A 64 9.35 4.36 8.36
N ALA A 65 8.44 3.55 7.83
CA ALA A 65 7.02 3.64 8.07
C ALA A 65 6.41 2.24 8.16
N ALA A 66 5.48 2.06 9.11
CA ALA A 66 4.64 0.89 9.23
C ALA A 66 3.18 1.33 9.15
N CYS A 67 2.44 0.87 8.15
CA CYS A 67 1.17 1.43 7.74
C CYS A 67 0.04 0.41 7.79
N ALA A 68 -1.17 0.91 8.01
CA ALA A 68 -2.41 0.18 7.91
C ALA A 68 -3.47 1.03 7.22
N THR A 69 -4.30 0.39 6.40
CA THR A 69 -5.43 1.06 5.75
C THR A 69 -6.56 0.08 5.50
N LYS A 70 -7.78 0.60 5.50
CA LYS A 70 -8.95 -0.09 4.96
C LYS A 70 -9.23 0.51 3.59
N ILE A 71 -9.09 -0.31 2.56
CA ILE A 71 -9.43 0.01 1.19
C ILE A 71 -10.85 -0.47 0.92
N SER A 72 -11.69 0.40 0.35
CA SER A 72 -13.01 0.07 -0.18
C SER A 72 -13.15 0.63 -1.59
N VAL A 73 -13.19 -0.24 -2.59
CA VAL A 73 -13.34 0.15 -4.01
C VAL A 73 -14.51 -0.60 -4.64
N ALA A 74 -15.36 0.12 -5.37
CA ALA A 74 -16.46 -0.52 -6.08
C ALA A 74 -15.95 -1.42 -7.20
N ARG A 75 -16.36 -2.69 -7.22
CA ARG A 75 -15.96 -3.68 -8.24
C ARG A 75 -16.30 -3.20 -9.66
N LYS A 76 -17.46 -2.54 -9.82
CA LYS A 76 -17.89 -1.96 -11.10
C LYS A 76 -16.88 -0.96 -11.67
N MET A 77 -16.18 -0.20 -10.81
CA MET A 77 -15.18 0.77 -11.27
C MET A 77 -13.95 0.06 -11.83
N ILE A 78 -13.47 -0.98 -11.14
CA ILE A 78 -12.33 -1.78 -11.59
C ILE A 78 -12.67 -2.48 -12.90
N VAL A 79 -13.82 -3.15 -12.98
CA VAL A 79 -14.25 -3.86 -14.20
C VAL A 79 -14.44 -2.89 -15.38
N ALA A 80 -15.08 -1.74 -15.17
CA ALA A 80 -15.23 -0.74 -16.22
C ALA A 80 -13.88 -0.18 -16.69
N ALA A 81 -12.95 0.09 -15.77
CA ALA A 81 -11.63 0.60 -16.11
C ALA A 81 -10.80 -0.43 -16.91
N LEU A 82 -10.87 -1.72 -16.53
CA LEU A 82 -10.22 -2.81 -17.23
C LEU A 82 -10.77 -3.02 -18.64
N ARG A 83 -12.11 -2.99 -18.78
CA ARG A 83 -12.80 -3.19 -20.05
C ARG A 83 -12.55 -2.03 -21.00
N ASP A 84 -12.68 -0.80 -20.50
CA ASP A 84 -12.63 0.41 -21.33
C ASP A 84 -11.19 0.90 -21.55
N GLY A 85 -10.19 0.32 -20.86
CA GLY A 85 -8.79 0.72 -20.99
C GLY A 85 -8.55 2.19 -20.61
N LYS A 86 -9.07 2.61 -19.45
CA LYS A 86 -9.07 4.01 -19.03
C LYS A 86 -8.50 4.22 -17.64
N THR A 87 -8.27 5.48 -17.29
CA THR A 87 -7.87 5.87 -15.95
C THR A 87 -9.02 5.74 -14.97
N MET A 88 -8.76 5.08 -13.84
CA MET A 88 -9.64 4.99 -12.68
C MET A 88 -9.09 5.84 -11.56
N GLN A 89 -9.92 6.70 -10.98
CA GLN A 89 -9.64 7.37 -9.72
C GLN A 89 -10.16 6.50 -8.57
N VAL A 90 -9.26 6.03 -7.72
CA VAL A 90 -9.62 5.33 -6.49
C VAL A 90 -10.19 6.36 -5.51
N PRO A 91 -11.34 6.08 -4.86
CA PRO A 91 -11.91 6.97 -3.86
C PRO A 91 -10.93 7.19 -2.72
N ARG A 92 -10.94 8.40 -2.15
CA ARG A 92 -10.08 8.80 -1.03
C ARG A 92 -10.21 7.80 0.14
N GLN A 93 -9.10 7.15 0.52
CA GLN A 93 -9.02 6.20 1.64
C GLN A 93 -8.12 6.75 2.73
N GLN A 94 -8.51 6.59 4.00
CA GLN A 94 -7.66 6.96 5.11
C GLN A 94 -6.56 5.90 5.33
N VAL A 95 -5.35 6.37 5.59
CA VAL A 95 -4.19 5.56 5.94
C VAL A 95 -3.64 6.03 7.27
N GLN A 96 -3.23 5.08 8.10
CA GLN A 96 -2.60 5.33 9.38
C GLN A 96 -1.24 4.66 9.38
N CYS A 97 -0.18 5.42 9.68
CA CYS A 97 1.18 4.89 9.75
C CYS A 97 1.85 5.30 11.05
N ASN A 98 2.65 4.39 11.60
CA ASN A 98 3.71 4.74 12.54
C ASN A 98 4.92 5.18 11.72
N ILE A 99 5.24 6.47 11.76
CA ILE A 99 6.38 7.06 11.09
C ILE A 99 7.58 7.07 12.05
N PHE A 100 8.68 6.48 11.62
CA PHE A 100 9.91 6.39 12.38
C PHE A 100 10.84 7.53 11.95
N ALA A 101 10.86 8.59 12.74
CA ALA A 101 11.79 9.71 12.61
C ALA A 101 12.87 9.62 13.71
N PHE A 102 13.49 10.73 14.10
CA PHE A 102 14.35 10.76 15.29
C PHE A 102 13.52 10.52 16.55
N GLY A 103 13.81 9.43 17.27
CA GLY A 103 13.15 9.10 18.53
C GLY A 103 12.03 8.07 18.40
N LYS A 104 10.95 8.25 19.16
CA LYS A 104 9.83 7.30 19.19
C LYS A 104 9.00 7.37 17.90
N PRO A 105 8.39 6.26 17.45
CA PRO A 105 7.49 6.29 16.32
C PRO A 105 6.31 7.22 16.60
N VAL A 106 5.95 8.02 15.60
CA VAL A 106 4.83 8.96 15.70
C VAL A 106 3.67 8.45 14.86
N LEU A 107 2.47 8.53 15.44
CA LEU A 107 1.25 8.15 14.74
C LEU A 107 0.83 9.24 13.75
N THR A 108 0.91 8.92 12.47
CA THR A 108 0.55 9.82 11.37
C THR A 108 -0.69 9.30 10.66
N LYS A 109 -1.60 10.21 10.30
CA LYS A 109 -2.78 9.92 9.48
C LYS A 109 -2.72 10.75 8.21
N PHE A 110 -3.18 10.19 7.11
CA PHE A 110 -3.29 10.88 5.82
C PHE A 110 -4.33 10.18 4.95
N TYR A 111 -4.60 10.74 3.79
CA TYR A 111 -5.44 10.10 2.79
C TYR A 111 -4.66 9.77 1.54
N MET A 112 -5.04 8.67 0.91
CA MET A 112 -4.58 8.26 -0.41
C MET A 112 -5.76 8.27 -1.38
N ALA A 113 -5.58 8.89 -2.54
CA ALA A 113 -6.52 8.83 -3.65
C ALA A 113 -5.79 8.46 -4.95
N PRO A 114 -5.40 7.18 -5.14
CA PRO A 114 -4.62 6.79 -6.29
C PRO A 114 -5.33 6.97 -7.64
N THR A 115 -4.60 7.35 -8.68
CA THR A 115 -5.04 7.15 -10.07
C THR A 115 -4.36 5.91 -10.64
N ILE A 116 -5.12 5.12 -11.40
CA ILE A 116 -4.62 3.90 -12.01
C ILE A 116 -5.02 3.92 -13.48
N HIS A 117 -4.04 3.90 -14.38
CA HIS A 117 -4.30 3.81 -15.82
C HIS A 117 -4.23 2.36 -16.29
N PHE A 118 -5.31 1.92 -16.94
CA PHE A 118 -5.42 0.56 -17.47
C PHE A 118 -5.30 0.55 -18.99
N SER A 119 -4.65 -0.47 -19.52
CA SER A 119 -4.59 -0.73 -20.96
C SER A 119 -4.41 -2.23 -21.20
N LYS A 120 -5.09 -2.78 -22.22
CA LYS A 120 -5.02 -4.20 -22.58
C LYS A 120 -5.26 -5.13 -21.37
N GLY A 121 -6.25 -4.79 -20.55
CA GLY A 121 -6.65 -5.56 -19.39
C GLY A 121 -5.70 -5.53 -18.19
N LYS A 122 -4.61 -4.75 -18.20
CA LYS A 122 -3.65 -4.62 -17.09
C LYS A 122 -3.50 -3.16 -16.66
N ALA A 123 -3.03 -2.94 -15.43
CA ALA A 123 -2.59 -1.61 -15.02
C ALA A 123 -1.21 -1.34 -15.65
N ILE A 124 -1.02 -0.14 -16.20
CA ILE A 124 0.24 0.28 -16.83
C ILE A 124 0.87 1.50 -16.16
N GLN A 125 0.11 2.23 -15.35
CA GLN A 125 0.61 3.36 -14.57
C GLN A 125 -0.22 3.49 -13.29
N THR A 126 0.42 3.93 -12.20
CA THR A 126 -0.28 4.36 -10.98
C THR A 126 0.31 5.68 -10.50
N LYS A 127 -0.51 6.54 -9.88
CA LYS A 127 -0.06 7.66 -9.07
C LYS A 127 -0.70 7.59 -7.68
N PRO A 128 -0.01 7.93 -6.57
CA PRO A 128 -0.51 7.60 -5.24
C PRO A 128 -1.58 8.56 -4.69
N GLY A 129 -1.42 9.87 -4.91
CA GLY A 129 -2.40 10.88 -4.49
C GLY A 129 -2.51 11.05 -2.97
N MET A 130 -1.37 11.13 -2.28
CA MET A 130 -1.27 11.40 -0.85
C MET A 130 -1.65 12.84 -0.52
N SER A 131 -2.46 13.05 0.53
CA SER A 131 -2.87 14.39 1.01
C SER A 131 -3.29 14.37 2.49
N ASP A 132 -3.47 15.57 3.07
CA ASP A 132 -3.87 15.85 4.47
C ASP A 132 -3.07 15.07 5.51
N VAL A 133 -1.75 15.22 5.47
CA VAL A 133 -0.85 14.55 6.40
C VAL A 133 -0.90 15.25 7.76
N VAL A 134 -1.28 14.51 8.80
CA VAL A 134 -1.42 15.02 10.17
C VAL A 134 -0.74 14.11 11.18
N GLY A 135 -0.35 14.67 12.33
CA GLY A 135 0.29 13.95 13.44
C GLY A 135 1.82 14.10 13.49
N ILE A 136 2.43 14.74 12.49
CA ILE A 136 3.87 15.08 12.44
C ILE A 136 4.05 16.56 12.12
N PRO A 137 5.24 17.15 12.43
CA PRO A 137 5.56 18.52 12.04
C PRO A 137 5.33 18.78 10.55
N GLU A 138 4.83 19.98 10.21
CA GLU A 138 4.42 20.35 8.84
C GLU A 138 5.52 20.14 7.80
N ILE A 139 6.77 20.47 8.15
CA ILE A 139 7.91 20.26 7.26
C ILE A 139 8.10 18.78 6.90
N LEU A 140 7.89 17.87 7.86
CA LEU A 140 7.97 16.42 7.63
C LEU A 140 6.76 15.91 6.86
N ALA A 141 5.57 16.46 7.15
CA ALA A 141 4.35 16.17 6.41
C ALA A 141 4.50 16.50 4.92
N LYS A 142 5.05 17.68 4.61
CA LYS A 142 5.35 18.11 3.24
C LYS A 142 6.37 17.20 2.57
N LEU A 143 7.51 16.94 3.22
CA LEU A 143 8.54 16.04 2.67
C LEU A 143 8.02 14.63 2.40
N LEU A 144 7.20 14.09 3.31
CA LEU A 144 6.57 12.78 3.14
C LEU A 144 5.60 12.78 1.96
N ALA A 145 4.71 13.78 1.86
CA ALA A 145 3.75 13.89 0.77
C ALA A 145 4.43 14.08 -0.59
N ASP A 146 5.45 14.95 -0.66
CA ASP A 146 6.22 15.21 -1.87
C ASP A 146 6.92 13.93 -2.35
N TRP A 147 7.60 13.21 -1.46
CA TRP A 147 8.23 11.93 -1.79
C TRP A 147 7.21 10.89 -2.25
N VAL A 148 6.14 10.65 -1.50
CA VAL A 148 5.14 9.64 -1.89
C VAL A 148 4.54 9.98 -3.25
N ASN A 149 4.22 11.24 -3.53
CA ASN A 149 3.55 11.64 -4.78
C ASN A 149 4.48 11.72 -6.00
N SER A 150 5.80 11.73 -5.80
CA SER A 150 6.79 11.83 -6.89
C SER A 150 7.68 10.59 -7.04
N SER A 151 7.63 9.63 -6.11
CA SER A 151 8.55 8.49 -6.09
C SER A 151 8.16 7.41 -7.10
N GLU A 152 9.03 7.20 -8.09
CA GLU A 152 8.93 6.07 -9.02
C GLU A 152 8.95 4.70 -8.31
N VAL A 153 9.61 4.60 -7.16
CA VAL A 153 9.65 3.35 -6.37
C VAL A 153 8.27 3.04 -5.81
N ILE A 154 7.55 4.05 -5.33
CA ILE A 154 6.17 3.91 -4.85
C ILE A 154 5.23 3.59 -6.01
N GLU A 155 5.35 4.31 -7.13
CA GLU A 155 4.53 4.05 -8.32
C GLU A 155 4.72 2.63 -8.85
N ALA A 156 5.96 2.13 -8.88
CA ALA A 156 6.26 0.76 -9.30
C ALA A 156 5.71 -0.28 -8.31
N ALA A 157 5.88 -0.06 -7.00
CA ALA A 157 5.35 -0.96 -5.98
C ALA A 157 3.81 -1.05 -6.05
N MET A 158 3.13 0.10 -6.19
CA MET A 158 1.69 0.16 -6.37
C MET A 158 1.23 -0.51 -7.66
N LEU A 159 1.93 -0.27 -8.78
CA LEU A 159 1.62 -0.91 -10.06
C LEU A 159 1.72 -2.43 -9.98
N ASN A 160 2.76 -2.95 -9.34
CA ASN A 160 2.94 -4.38 -9.12
C ASN A 160 1.83 -4.96 -8.25
N GLU A 161 1.47 -4.28 -7.16
CA GLU A 161 0.41 -4.73 -6.27
C GLU A 161 -0.97 -4.76 -6.94
N VAL A 162 -1.28 -3.73 -7.74
CA VAL A 162 -2.52 -3.68 -8.51
C VAL A 162 -2.55 -4.84 -9.50
N ASN A 163 -1.50 -5.03 -10.30
CA ASN A 163 -1.46 -6.11 -11.29
C ASN A 163 -1.54 -7.50 -10.64
N ARG A 164 -0.89 -7.72 -9.51
CA ARG A 164 -1.02 -8.93 -8.69
C ARG A 164 -2.47 -9.13 -8.22
N SER A 165 -3.10 -8.08 -7.72
CA SER A 165 -4.50 -8.11 -7.26
C SER A 165 -5.48 -8.45 -8.40
N LEU A 166 -5.19 -8.02 -9.63
CA LEU A 166 -6.02 -8.32 -10.80
C LEU A 166 -6.07 -9.81 -11.12
N GLU A 167 -5.02 -10.58 -10.79
CA GLU A 167 -5.00 -12.04 -11.01
C GLU A 167 -6.12 -12.73 -10.23
N TYR A 168 -6.46 -12.24 -9.04
CA TYR A 168 -7.57 -12.75 -8.22
C TYR A 168 -8.96 -12.30 -8.69
N ILE A 169 -9.04 -11.21 -9.46
CA ILE A 169 -10.31 -10.70 -10.01
C ILE A 169 -10.66 -11.41 -11.32
N ARG A 170 -9.68 -11.93 -12.07
CA ARG A 170 -9.90 -12.55 -13.37
C ARG A 170 -10.39 -14.00 -13.23
N PRO A 171 -11.69 -14.21 -13.45
CA PRO A 171 -12.11 -15.01 -14.60
C PRO A 171 -13.09 -14.18 -15.44
N LEU A 172 -12.63 -13.04 -15.98
CA LEU A 172 -13.45 -12.29 -16.93
C LEU A 172 -13.29 -12.95 -18.30
N PRO A 173 -14.36 -13.43 -18.96
CA PRO A 173 -14.27 -13.77 -20.37
C PRO A 173 -13.99 -12.47 -21.10
N LEU A 174 -12.73 -12.27 -21.48
CA LEU A 174 -12.38 -11.29 -22.50
C LEU A 174 -13.02 -11.81 -23.77
N LYS A 175 -14.25 -11.34 -24.08
CA LYS A 175 -14.82 -11.55 -25.40
C LYS A 175 -13.83 -10.95 -26.39
N LYS A 176 -13.20 -11.84 -27.17
CA LYS A 176 -12.46 -11.50 -28.37
C LYS A 176 -13.40 -10.85 -29.37
#